data_AF-A0A0K8QZD5-F1
#
_entry.id   AF-A0A0K8QZD5-F1
#
_cell.length_a   1.000
_cell.length_b   1.000
_cell.length_c   1.000
_cell.angle_alpha   90.00
_cell.angle_beta   90.00
_cell.angle_gamma   90.00
#
_symmetry.space_group_name_H-M   'P 1'
#
loop_
_entity.id
_entity.type
_entity.pdbx_description
1 polymer ?
#
loop_
_entity_poly.entity_id
_entity_poly.type
_entity_poly.pdbx_seq_one_letter_code
_entity_poly.pdbx_strand_id
1 'polypeptide(L)'
;MKPEDYIEKLVLDNLDGLNDQEPPEGHFERFEARLKEEGKVKSFSWNRVWRVAAAVVFVLLAVNQGRIWLTPEEAAPISLATLSPEYAEVEYFYTSSIQHGINTWNDLAAGGVVSEEENKIMQQELKDFEVRFEEIQKEFEANPYDERVIQAMLEYYQAKLNVITMIVNKLQEVQQQKTIRYETEI
;
A
#
# COMPACT_ATOMS: atom_id res chain seq x y z
N MET A 1 -17.39 -56.46 -32.71
CA MET A 1 -17.52 -56.94 -31.32
C MET A 1 -17.36 -55.75 -30.40
N LYS A 2 -18.17 -55.63 -29.35
CA LYS A 2 -17.99 -54.55 -28.38
C LYS A 2 -16.69 -54.81 -27.60
N PRO A 3 -15.93 -53.78 -27.20
CA PRO A 3 -14.63 -53.95 -26.55
C PRO A 3 -14.71 -54.77 -25.26
N GLU A 4 -15.86 -54.76 -24.58
CA GLU A 4 -16.13 -55.52 -23.36
C GLU A 4 -16.13 -57.05 -23.62
N ASP A 5 -16.69 -57.49 -24.75
CA ASP A 5 -16.72 -58.91 -25.15
C ASP A 5 -15.32 -59.47 -25.47
N TYR A 6 -14.39 -58.62 -25.91
CA TYR A 6 -13.05 -59.05 -26.33
C TYR A 6 -12.13 -59.33 -25.13
N ILE A 7 -12.18 -58.48 -24.11
CA ILE A 7 -11.40 -58.67 -22.88
C ILE A 7 -11.94 -59.85 -22.09
N GLU A 8 -13.26 -59.97 -21.97
CA GLU A 8 -13.88 -61.12 -21.30
C GLU A 8 -13.47 -62.43 -21.99
N LYS A 9 -13.54 -62.47 -23.32
CA LYS A 9 -13.09 -63.64 -24.08
C LYS A 9 -11.61 -63.96 -23.86
N LEU A 10 -10.72 -62.96 -23.91
CA LEU A 10 -9.29 -63.18 -23.66
C LEU A 10 -9.00 -63.71 -22.26
N VAL A 11 -9.71 -63.22 -21.24
CA VAL A 11 -9.55 -63.69 -19.85
C VAL A 11 -10.05 -65.12 -19.72
N LEU A 12 -11.21 -65.45 -20.30
CA LEU A 12 -11.77 -66.80 -20.27
C LEU A 12 -10.90 -67.81 -21.03
N ASP A 13 -10.39 -67.42 -22.22
CA ASP A 13 -9.54 -68.29 -23.05
C ASP A 13 -8.16 -68.58 -22.41
N ASN A 14 -7.74 -67.79 -21.42
CA ASN A 14 -6.46 -67.95 -20.72
C ASN A 14 -6.63 -68.23 -19.21
N LEU A 15 -7.86 -68.52 -18.76
CA LEU A 15 -8.19 -68.58 -17.34
C LEU A 15 -7.35 -69.62 -16.57
N ASP A 16 -7.11 -70.78 -17.20
CA ASP A 16 -6.32 -71.87 -16.62
C ASP A 16 -4.87 -71.45 -16.31
N GLY A 17 -4.28 -70.57 -17.12
CA GLY A 17 -2.94 -70.03 -16.91
C GLY A 17 -2.91 -68.78 -16.01
N LEU A 18 -4.07 -68.17 -15.74
CA LEU A 18 -4.20 -67.02 -14.83
C LEU A 18 -4.54 -67.44 -13.40
N ASN A 19 -5.07 -68.64 -13.22
CA ASN A 19 -5.49 -69.21 -11.93
C ASN A 19 -4.52 -70.29 -11.43
N ASP A 20 -3.27 -70.26 -11.91
CA ASP A 20 -2.25 -71.28 -11.68
C ASP A 20 -1.52 -71.12 -10.32
N GLN A 21 -1.72 -69.99 -9.63
CA GLN A 21 -1.08 -69.69 -8.36
C GLN A 21 -2.08 -69.17 -7.34
N GLU A 22 -2.26 -69.93 -6.26
CA GLU A 22 -2.97 -69.45 -5.08
C GLU A 22 -2.03 -68.57 -4.23
N PRO A 23 -2.49 -67.43 -3.71
CA PRO A 23 -1.65 -66.60 -2.87
C PRO A 23 -1.20 -67.33 -1.61
N PRO A 24 -0.01 -67.02 -1.07
CA PRO A 24 0.48 -67.65 0.17
C PRO A 24 -0.49 -67.43 1.33
N GLU A 25 -0.55 -68.37 2.26
CA GLU A 25 -1.37 -68.25 3.47
C GLU A 25 -1.16 -66.90 4.18
N GLY A 26 -2.25 -66.35 4.71
CA GLY A 26 -2.25 -65.05 5.36
C GLY A 26 -2.30 -63.84 4.41
N HIS A 27 -2.34 -64.05 3.08
CA HIS A 27 -2.36 -62.94 2.12
C HIS A 27 -3.60 -62.06 2.27
N PHE A 28 -4.78 -62.66 2.46
CA PHE A 28 -6.02 -61.92 2.60
C PHE A 28 -6.01 -61.03 3.84
N GLU A 29 -5.49 -61.55 4.96
CA GLU A 29 -5.36 -60.84 6.23
C GLU A 29 -4.37 -59.67 6.12
N ARG A 30 -3.24 -59.88 5.43
CA ARG A 30 -2.26 -58.80 5.15
C ARG A 30 -2.87 -57.73 4.23
N PHE A 31 -3.62 -58.15 3.22
CA PHE A 31 -4.30 -57.25 2.29
C PHE A 31 -5.38 -56.43 3.00
N GLU A 32 -6.23 -57.07 3.82
CA GLU A 32 -7.26 -56.40 4.61
C GLU A 32 -6.66 -55.44 5.64
N ALA A 33 -5.58 -55.83 6.31
CA ALA A 33 -4.86 -54.96 7.25
C ALA A 33 -4.34 -53.70 6.55
N ARG A 34 -3.74 -53.84 5.36
CA ARG A 34 -3.22 -52.73 4.56
C ARG A 34 -4.34 -51.83 4.03
N LEU A 35 -5.46 -52.41 3.59
CA LEU A 35 -6.64 -51.66 3.13
C LEU A 35 -7.27 -50.82 4.25
N LYS A 36 -7.35 -51.36 5.47
CA LYS A 36 -7.81 -50.63 6.67
C LYS A 36 -6.85 -49.50 7.08
N GLU A 37 -5.57 -49.62 6.75
CA GLU A 37 -4.57 -48.60 7.03
C GLU A 37 -4.60 -47.47 5.99
N GLU A 38 -4.75 -47.80 4.70
CA GLU A 38 -4.88 -46.83 3.61
C GLU A 38 -6.20 -46.04 3.64
N GLY A 39 -7.29 -46.62 4.18
CA GLY A 39 -8.57 -45.93 4.38
C GLY A 39 -8.53 -44.78 5.40
N LYS A 40 -7.42 -44.62 6.14
CA LYS A 40 -7.22 -43.51 7.07
C LYS A 40 -6.67 -42.29 6.34
N VAL A 41 -7.48 -41.70 5.48
CA VAL A 41 -7.20 -40.37 4.94
C VAL A 41 -7.13 -39.41 6.12
N LYS A 42 -5.94 -38.87 6.43
CA LYS A 42 -5.80 -37.83 7.46
C LYS A 42 -6.67 -36.65 7.02
N SER A 43 -7.86 -36.54 7.60
CA SER A 43 -8.74 -35.43 7.31
C SER A 43 -8.10 -34.17 7.87
N PHE A 44 -7.74 -33.26 6.97
CA PHE A 44 -7.24 -31.96 7.36
C PHE A 44 -8.40 -31.19 8.01
N SER A 45 -8.31 -30.97 9.33
CA SER A 45 -9.38 -30.32 10.07
C SER A 45 -9.40 -28.82 9.77
N TRP A 46 -10.06 -28.44 8.68
CA TRP A 46 -10.29 -27.04 8.29
C TRP A 46 -10.82 -26.19 9.46
N ASN A 47 -11.65 -26.78 10.33
CA ASN A 47 -12.14 -26.12 11.54
C ASN A 47 -11.00 -25.65 12.49
N ARG A 48 -9.89 -26.40 12.59
CA ARG A 48 -8.73 -25.98 13.40
C ARG A 48 -8.00 -24.81 12.73
N VAL A 49 -7.85 -24.83 11.42
CA VAL A 49 -7.24 -23.72 10.66
C VAL A 49 -8.08 -22.46 10.78
N TRP A 50 -9.39 -22.56 10.62
CA TRP A 50 -10.31 -21.43 10.79
C TRP A 50 -10.27 -20.84 12.19
N ARG A 51 -10.17 -21.68 13.24
CA ARG A 51 -10.01 -21.20 14.63
C ARG A 51 -8.70 -20.47 14.83
N VAL A 52 -7.59 -20.98 14.29
CA VAL A 52 -6.28 -20.32 14.37
C VAL A 52 -6.28 -19.01 13.59
N ALA A 53 -6.83 -19.00 12.38
CA ALA A 53 -6.97 -17.80 11.55
C ALA A 53 -7.81 -16.72 12.26
N ALA A 54 -8.95 -17.11 12.85
CA ALA A 54 -9.80 -16.21 13.60
C ALA A 54 -9.08 -15.63 14.83
N ALA A 55 -8.33 -16.46 15.57
CA ALA A 55 -7.55 -16.00 16.72
C ALA A 55 -6.45 -15.00 16.29
N VAL A 56 -5.73 -15.27 15.20
CA VAL A 56 -4.71 -14.36 14.66
C VAL A 56 -5.33 -13.04 14.23
N VAL A 57 -6.43 -13.06 13.48
CA VAL A 57 -7.15 -11.85 13.07
C VAL A 57 -7.62 -11.07 14.29
N PHE A 58 -8.18 -11.74 15.30
CA PHE A 58 -8.65 -11.08 16.51
C PHE A 58 -7.51 -10.41 17.28
N VAL A 59 -6.34 -11.06 17.40
CA VAL A 59 -5.15 -10.47 18.02
C VAL A 59 -4.67 -9.25 17.22
N LEU A 60 -4.61 -9.33 15.90
CA LEU A 60 -4.21 -8.19 15.06
C LEU A 60 -5.17 -7.01 15.21
N LEU A 61 -6.48 -7.26 15.24
CA LEU A 61 -7.49 -6.23 15.45
C LEU A 61 -7.41 -5.64 16.85
N ALA A 62 -7.21 -6.46 17.89
CA ALA A 62 -7.07 -6.00 19.26
C ALA A 62 -5.82 -5.15 19.45
N VAL A 63 -4.69 -5.52 18.84
CA VAL A 63 -3.47 -4.72 18.84
C VAL A 63 -3.66 -3.41 18.08
N ASN A 64 -4.32 -3.45 16.92
CA ASN A 64 -4.62 -2.24 16.14
C ASN A 64 -5.54 -1.28 16.91
N GLN A 65 -6.60 -1.79 17.54
CA GLN A 65 -7.51 -0.98 18.34
C GLN A 65 -6.87 -0.46 19.62
N GLY A 66 -6.07 -1.29 20.29
CA GLY A 66 -5.29 -0.88 21.45
C GLY A 66 -4.32 0.24 21.10
N ARG A 67 -3.72 0.22 19.89
CA ARG A 67 -2.92 1.34 19.40
C ARG A 67 -3.75 2.61 19.26
N ILE A 68 -4.88 2.57 18.56
CA ILE A 68 -5.74 3.74 18.34
C ILE A 68 -6.16 4.38 19.68
N TRP A 69 -6.57 3.57 20.66
CA TRP A 69 -6.98 4.04 21.99
C TRP A 69 -5.83 4.61 22.85
N LEU A 70 -4.59 4.15 22.63
CA LEU A 70 -3.42 4.57 23.41
C LEU A 70 -2.64 5.70 22.73
N THR A 71 -2.87 5.97 21.45
CA THR A 71 -2.39 7.19 20.81
C THR A 71 -3.13 8.37 21.43
N PRO A 72 -2.42 9.36 22.02
CA PRO A 72 -3.04 10.62 22.36
C PRO A 72 -3.72 11.17 21.11
N GLU A 73 -4.96 11.62 21.26
CA GLU A 73 -5.61 12.43 20.23
C GLU A 73 -4.76 13.71 20.14
N GLU A 74 -3.85 13.76 19.15
CA GLU A 74 -3.16 14.99 18.83
C GLU A 74 -4.25 15.98 18.48
N ALA A 75 -4.46 16.96 19.36
CA ALA A 75 -5.37 18.05 19.10
C ALA A 75 -4.99 18.60 17.72
N ALA A 76 -5.95 18.61 16.80
CA ALA A 76 -5.70 19.15 15.47
C ALA A 76 -5.06 20.54 15.64
N PRO A 77 -3.90 20.80 15.00
CA PRO A 77 -3.17 22.03 15.22
C PRO A 77 -4.09 23.21 14.95
N ILE A 78 -4.10 24.19 15.86
CA ILE A 78 -4.95 25.38 15.72
C ILE A 78 -4.51 26.10 14.45
N SER A 79 -5.43 26.24 13.49
CA SER A 79 -5.16 26.83 12.17
C SER A 79 -6.17 27.93 11.82
N LEU A 80 -5.91 28.65 10.72
CA LEU A 80 -6.79 29.75 10.27
C LEU A 80 -8.24 29.26 10.04
N ALA A 81 -8.42 28.03 9.58
CA ALA A 81 -9.71 27.39 9.39
C ALA A 81 -10.59 27.34 10.64
N THR A 82 -10.00 27.42 11.83
CA THR A 82 -10.75 27.41 13.10
C THR A 82 -11.41 28.75 13.43
N LEU A 83 -10.98 29.85 12.79
CA LEU A 83 -11.48 31.19 13.06
C LEU A 83 -12.77 31.52 12.32
N SER A 84 -12.83 31.19 11.02
CA SER A 84 -14.01 31.45 10.18
C SER A 84 -14.03 30.56 8.93
N PRO A 85 -15.20 30.37 8.31
CA PRO A 85 -15.32 29.65 7.03
C PRO A 85 -14.48 30.27 5.91
N GLU A 86 -14.41 31.60 5.84
CA GLU A 86 -13.64 32.30 4.82
C GLU A 86 -12.14 32.02 4.95
N TYR A 87 -11.62 32.03 6.18
CA TYR A 87 -10.23 31.65 6.43
C TYR A 87 -9.95 30.17 6.13
N ALA A 88 -10.92 29.29 6.37
CA ALA A 88 -10.80 27.88 6.00
C ALA A 88 -10.66 27.69 4.48
N GLU A 89 -11.45 28.43 3.69
CA GLU A 89 -11.35 28.40 2.22
C GLU A 89 -9.98 28.91 1.73
N VAL A 90 -9.49 30.00 2.32
CA VAL A 90 -8.18 30.57 1.97
C VAL A 90 -7.04 29.62 2.32
N GLU A 91 -7.06 29.04 3.53
CA GLU A 91 -6.08 28.04 3.96
C GLU A 91 -6.12 26.81 3.05
N TYR A 92 -7.31 26.32 2.72
CA TYR A 92 -7.49 25.20 1.79
C TYR A 92 -6.92 25.52 0.40
N PHE A 93 -7.18 26.71 -0.14
CA PHE A 93 -6.64 27.14 -1.43
C PHE A 93 -5.11 27.12 -1.44
N TYR A 94 -4.45 27.72 -0.44
CA TYR A 94 -3.00 27.76 -0.41
C TYR A 94 -2.38 26.37 -0.21
N THR A 95 -2.89 25.61 0.76
CA THR A 95 -2.34 24.28 1.07
C THR A 95 -2.48 23.31 -0.11
N SER A 96 -3.65 23.29 -0.77
CA SER A 96 -3.86 22.49 -1.97
C SER A 96 -2.98 22.92 -3.15
N SER A 97 -2.80 24.24 -3.37
CA SER A 97 -1.93 24.77 -4.43
C SER A 97 -0.45 24.45 -4.19
N ILE A 98 0.01 24.58 -2.94
CA ILE A 98 1.37 24.20 -2.52
C ILE A 98 1.58 22.70 -2.77
N GLN A 99 0.63 21.87 -2.35
CA GLN A 99 0.72 20.43 -2.55
C GLN A 99 0.77 20.06 -4.03
N HIS A 100 -0.02 20.71 -4.87
CA HIS A 100 0.03 20.52 -6.32
C HIS A 100 1.41 20.86 -6.90
N GLY A 101 2.01 21.97 -6.47
CA GLY A 101 3.37 22.35 -6.87
C GLY A 101 4.43 21.34 -6.43
N ILE A 102 4.35 20.85 -5.19
CA ILE A 102 5.26 19.79 -4.67
C ILE A 102 5.11 18.50 -5.48
N ASN A 103 3.88 18.10 -5.81
CA ASN A 103 3.65 16.91 -6.63
C ASN A 103 4.26 17.07 -8.02
N THR A 104 4.08 18.25 -8.64
CA THR A 104 4.66 18.55 -9.95
C THR A 104 6.19 18.52 -9.90
N TRP A 105 6.81 19.06 -8.84
CA TRP A 105 8.25 18.94 -8.62
C TRP A 105 8.69 17.47 -8.55
N ASN A 106 7.99 16.65 -7.76
CA ASN A 106 8.32 15.23 -7.59
C ASN A 106 8.22 14.47 -8.92
N ASP A 107 7.23 14.76 -9.75
CA ASP A 107 7.08 14.18 -11.08
C ASP A 107 8.24 14.57 -12.01
N LEU A 108 8.67 15.83 -11.99
CA LEU A 108 9.82 16.32 -12.75
C LEU A 108 11.13 15.69 -12.27
N ALA A 109 11.29 15.51 -10.97
CA ALA A 109 12.43 14.83 -10.38
C ALA A 109 12.48 13.35 -10.77
N ALA A 110 11.34 12.65 -10.69
CA ALA A 110 11.22 11.26 -11.16
C ALA A 110 11.49 11.12 -12.67
N GLY A 111 11.12 12.15 -13.45
CA GLY A 111 11.42 12.26 -14.88
C GLY A 111 12.87 12.62 -15.22
N GLY A 112 13.76 12.77 -14.22
CA GLY A 112 15.18 13.07 -14.43
C GLY A 112 15.46 14.52 -14.86
N VAL A 113 14.50 15.43 -14.70
CA VAL A 113 14.68 16.86 -15.00
C VAL A 113 15.51 17.54 -13.90
N VAL A 114 15.41 17.02 -12.68
CA VAL A 114 16.05 17.54 -11.46
C VAL A 114 17.14 16.56 -11.02
N SER A 115 18.30 17.08 -10.64
CA SER A 115 19.39 16.30 -10.06
C SER A 115 19.15 15.98 -8.58
N GLU A 116 19.87 14.98 -8.06
CA GLU A 116 19.77 14.62 -6.64
C GLU A 116 20.13 15.78 -5.69
N GLU A 117 21.13 16.59 -6.07
CA GLU A 117 21.55 17.75 -5.28
C GLU A 117 20.48 18.85 -5.27
N GLU A 118 19.87 19.15 -6.42
CA GLU A 118 18.76 20.11 -6.50
C GLU A 118 17.55 19.63 -5.69
N ASN A 119 17.26 18.32 -5.70
CA ASN A 119 16.22 17.73 -4.87
C ASN A 119 16.53 17.90 -3.38
N LYS A 120 17.77 17.66 -2.97
CA LYS A 120 18.20 17.86 -1.58
C LYS A 120 18.07 19.31 -1.14
N ILE A 121 18.44 20.27 -1.99
CA ILE A 121 18.25 21.71 -1.72
C ILE A 121 16.77 22.04 -1.54
N MET A 122 15.90 21.55 -2.44
CA MET A 122 14.45 21.76 -2.32
C MET A 122 13.89 21.20 -1.01
N GLN A 123 14.30 19.99 -0.62
CA GLN A 123 13.84 19.40 0.64
C GLN A 123 14.31 20.22 1.86
N GLN A 124 15.52 20.78 1.81
CA GLN A 124 16.01 21.66 2.86
C GLN A 124 15.20 22.96 2.93
N GLU A 125 14.91 23.60 1.79
CA GLU A 125 14.07 24.81 1.74
C GLU A 125 12.66 24.54 2.30
N LEU A 126 12.03 23.43 1.91
CA LEU A 126 10.71 23.05 2.43
C LEU A 126 10.73 22.83 3.95
N LYS A 127 11.80 22.24 4.47
CA LYS A 127 12.01 22.07 5.91
C LYS A 127 12.19 23.41 6.61
N ASP A 128 12.97 24.33 6.04
CA ASP A 128 13.20 25.65 6.61
C ASP A 128 11.91 26.49 6.64
N PHE A 129 11.03 26.35 5.64
CA PHE A 129 9.68 26.90 5.70
C PHE A 129 8.89 26.30 6.88
N GLU A 130 8.91 24.98 7.05
CA GLU A 130 8.13 24.31 8.11
C GLU A 130 8.56 24.75 9.51
N VAL A 131 9.87 24.80 9.77
CA VAL A 131 10.41 25.26 11.06
C VAL A 131 9.95 26.70 11.38
N ARG A 132 9.94 27.60 10.39
CA ARG A 132 9.44 28.97 10.58
C ARG A 132 7.94 29.00 10.84
N PHE A 133 7.18 28.11 10.20
CA PHE A 133 5.73 28.05 10.40
C PHE A 133 5.37 27.56 11.79
N GLU A 134 6.10 26.58 12.34
CA GLU A 134 5.91 26.12 13.71
C GLU A 134 6.03 27.27 14.74
N GLU A 135 6.91 28.25 14.49
CA GLU A 135 7.04 29.43 15.34
C GLU A 135 5.79 30.32 15.27
N ILE A 136 5.27 30.55 14.06
CA ILE A 136 4.04 31.33 13.84
C ILE A 136 2.83 30.60 14.45
N GLN A 137 2.75 29.28 14.31
CA GLN A 137 1.69 28.46 14.90
C GLN A 137 1.68 28.54 16.42
N LYS A 138 2.85 28.50 17.08
CA LYS A 138 2.94 28.69 18.54
C LYS A 138 2.44 30.07 18.97
N GLU A 139 2.76 31.11 18.22
CA GLU A 139 2.25 32.46 18.49
C GLU A 139 0.74 32.55 18.27
N PHE A 140 0.23 31.85 17.25
CA PHE A 140 -1.19 31.76 16.92
C PHE A 140 -1.99 31.02 17.99
N GLU A 141 -1.48 29.90 18.49
CA GLU A 141 -2.08 29.17 19.61
C GLU A 141 -2.19 30.05 20.87
N ALA A 142 -1.18 30.87 21.13
CA ALA A 142 -1.18 31.80 22.25
C ALA A 142 -2.15 32.98 22.02
N ASN A 143 -2.30 33.46 20.78
CA ASN A 143 -3.13 34.62 20.43
C ASN A 143 -3.92 34.42 19.11
N PRO A 144 -4.99 33.59 19.08
CA PRO A 144 -5.64 33.18 17.83
C PRO A 144 -6.34 34.31 17.05
N TYR A 145 -6.66 35.42 17.71
CA TYR A 145 -7.35 36.57 17.11
C TYR A 145 -6.44 37.77 16.86
N ASP A 146 -5.12 37.61 17.03
CA ASP A 146 -4.17 38.66 16.69
C ASP A 146 -4.02 38.76 15.18
N GLU A 147 -4.55 39.84 14.59
CA GLU A 147 -4.50 40.11 13.15
C GLU A 147 -3.07 40.05 12.59
N ARG A 148 -2.05 40.37 13.39
CA ARG A 148 -0.65 40.32 12.94
C ARG A 148 -0.18 38.89 12.74
N VAL A 149 -0.61 37.97 13.60
CA VAL A 149 -0.26 36.55 13.51
C VAL A 149 -1.03 35.89 12.37
N ILE A 150 -2.31 36.23 12.22
CA ILE A 150 -3.13 35.80 11.06
C ILE A 150 -2.46 36.24 9.75
N GLN A 151 -2.04 37.51 9.68
CA GLN A 151 -1.32 38.05 8.52
C GLN A 151 -0.01 37.32 8.27
N ALA A 152 0.77 37.00 9.32
CA ALA A 152 2.00 36.24 9.19
C ALA A 152 1.77 34.82 8.64
N MET A 153 0.70 34.13 9.08
CA MET A 153 0.32 32.82 8.51
C MET A 153 -0.04 32.92 7.02
N LEU A 154 -0.80 33.95 6.62
CA LEU A 154 -1.15 34.19 5.23
C LEU A 154 0.08 34.52 4.37
N GLU A 155 0.97 35.39 4.86
CA GLU A 155 2.21 35.74 4.19
C GLU A 155 3.14 34.53 4.03
N TYR A 156 3.20 33.66 5.04
CA TYR A 156 3.90 32.38 4.95
C TYR A 156 3.35 31.52 3.81
N TYR A 157 2.03 31.31 3.77
CA TYR A 157 1.39 30.51 2.72
C TYR A 157 1.65 31.10 1.33
N GLN A 158 1.52 32.41 1.18
CA GLN A 158 1.81 33.13 -0.06
C GLN A 158 3.27 32.98 -0.48
N ALA A 159 4.21 33.19 0.44
CA ALA A 159 5.63 33.09 0.16
C ALA A 159 6.02 31.67 -0.28
N LYS A 160 5.55 30.65 0.46
CA LYS A 160 5.81 29.23 0.15
C LYS A 160 5.25 28.86 -1.23
N LEU A 161 4.01 29.26 -1.53
CA LEU A 161 3.40 29.02 -2.85
C LEU A 161 4.18 29.73 -3.97
N ASN A 162 4.57 30.99 -3.79
CA ASN A 162 5.29 31.77 -4.80
C ASN A 162 6.64 31.13 -5.15
N VAL A 163 7.39 30.70 -4.14
CA VAL A 163 8.69 30.03 -4.35
C VAL A 163 8.51 28.73 -5.11
N ILE A 164 7.62 27.85 -4.67
CA ILE A 164 7.36 26.56 -5.32
C ILE A 164 6.90 26.77 -6.77
N THR A 165 5.97 27.69 -6.99
CA THR A 165 5.43 27.98 -8.33
C THR A 165 6.52 28.50 -9.26
N MET A 166 7.35 29.43 -8.79
CA MET A 166 8.47 29.96 -9.58
C MET A 166 9.45 28.86 -9.99
N ILE A 167 9.79 27.97 -9.07
CA ILE A 167 10.73 26.88 -9.30
C ILE A 167 10.15 25.88 -10.32
N VAL A 168 8.92 25.42 -10.09
CA VAL A 168 8.24 24.45 -10.97
C VAL A 168 8.10 25.00 -12.39
N ASN A 169 7.68 26.25 -12.55
CA ASN A 169 7.52 26.87 -13.86
C ASN A 169 8.85 26.91 -14.63
N LYS A 170 9.96 27.27 -13.97
CA LYS A 170 11.30 27.28 -14.58
C LYS A 170 11.73 25.90 -15.03
N LEU A 171 11.46 24.86 -14.24
CA LEU A 171 11.81 23.49 -14.62
C LEU A 171 10.98 22.99 -15.80
N GLN A 172 9.70 23.34 -15.86
CA GLN A 172 8.83 23.00 -17.00
C GLN A 172 9.31 23.70 -18.28
N GLU A 173 9.70 24.97 -18.21
CA GLU A 173 10.30 25.69 -19.34
C GLU A 173 11.57 24.98 -19.86
N VAL A 174 12.47 24.57 -18.95
CA VAL A 174 13.70 23.84 -19.31
C VAL A 174 13.37 22.48 -19.96
N GLN A 175 12.38 21.75 -19.43
CA GLN A 175 11.95 20.48 -20.00
C GLN A 175 11.37 20.67 -21.41
N GLN A 176 10.49 21.65 -21.61
CA GLN A 176 9.90 21.95 -22.92
C GLN A 176 10.97 22.32 -23.96
N GLN A 177 11.96 23.13 -23.58
CA GLN A 177 13.08 23.48 -24.47
C GLN A 177 13.90 22.27 -24.88
N LYS A 178 14.14 21.32 -23.97
CA LYS A 178 14.81 20.05 -24.32
C LYS A 178 14.00 19.28 -25.35
N THR A 179 12.69 19.12 -25.16
CA THR A 179 11.82 18.41 -26.11
C THR A 179 11.83 19.04 -27.51
N ILE A 180 11.68 20.37 -27.62
CA ILE A 180 11.67 21.08 -28.92
C ILE A 180 13.00 20.90 -29.67
N ARG A 181 14.14 20.91 -28.95
CA ARG A 181 15.46 20.69 -29.56
C ARG A 181 15.59 19.29 -30.14
N TYR A 182 15.10 18.25 -29.44
CA TYR A 182 15.13 16.88 -29.96
C TYR A 182 14.26 16.71 -31.21
N GLU A 183 13.12 17.40 -31.32
CA GLU A 183 12.26 17.32 -32.52
C GLU A 183 12.83 18.05 -33.74
N THR A 184 13.65 19.09 -33.54
CA THR A 184 14.24 19.87 -34.65
C THR A 184 15.52 19.22 -35.20
N GLU A 185 16.16 18.35 -34.43
CA GLU A 185 17.39 17.63 -34.81
C GLU A 185 17.14 16.25 -35.46
N ILE A 186 15.87 15.84 -35.65
CA ILE A 186 15.42 14.61 -36.34
C ILE A 186 14.89 14.96 -37.74
#